data_AF-A0A3A9JVZ5-F1
#
_entry.id   AF-A0A3A9JVZ5-F1
#
_cell.length_a   1.000
_cell.length_b   1.000
_cell.length_c   1.000
_cell.angle_alpha   90.00
_cell.angle_beta   90.00
_cell.angle_gamma   90.00
#
_symmetry.space_group_name_H-M   'P 1'
#
loop_
_entity.id
_entity.type
_entity.pdbx_description
1 polymer ?
#
loop_
_entity_poly.entity_id
_entity_poly.type
_entity_poly.pdbx_seq_one_letter_code
_entity_poly.pdbx_strand_id
1 'polypeptide(L)'
;MHGGALRRTGIIVLWTLLYRGPSRHGVCDPSIGQLAEWSGCARSTVQLALSRIEAAGIMGHVRRGLVVAGRWCQWTSAYLFASPEQWAASDTEARSAEVSLEKKKAMERGREGGGSALPEAERVALAAKWGLVMA
;
A
#
# COMPACT_ATOMS: atom_id res chain seq x y z
N MET A 1 -13.63 -11.33 7.54
CA MET A 1 -13.22 -11.01 6.15
C MET A 1 -13.75 -9.63 5.79
N HIS A 2 -12.91 -8.58 5.72
CA HIS A 2 -13.35 -7.19 5.48
C HIS A 2 -12.45 -6.53 4.42
N GLY A 3 -12.52 -6.97 3.16
CA GLY A 3 -11.66 -6.41 2.11
C GLY A 3 -12.39 -6.03 0.82
N GLY A 4 -13.73 -6.06 0.83
CA GLY A 4 -14.55 -5.75 -0.35
C GLY A 4 -14.10 -6.49 -1.62
N ALA A 5 -14.24 -5.81 -2.75
CA ALA A 5 -13.90 -6.31 -4.09
C ALA A 5 -12.42 -6.71 -4.23
N LEU A 6 -11.50 -6.04 -3.52
CA LEU A 6 -10.07 -6.31 -3.59
C LEU A 6 -9.64 -7.52 -2.74
N ARG A 7 -10.41 -7.84 -1.70
CA ARG A 7 -10.02 -8.73 -0.61
C ARG A 7 -8.72 -8.27 0.07
N ARG A 8 -8.30 -9.00 1.12
CA ARG A 8 -7.04 -8.72 1.83
C ARG A 8 -5.82 -8.72 0.90
N THR A 9 -5.77 -9.65 -0.05
CA THR A 9 -4.61 -9.80 -0.95
C THR A 9 -4.51 -8.66 -1.96
N GLY A 10 -5.64 -8.16 -2.48
CA GLY A 10 -5.64 -6.97 -3.35
C GLY A 10 -5.10 -5.75 -2.63
N ILE A 11 -5.50 -5.53 -1.37
CA ILE A 11 -4.97 -4.44 -0.54
C ILE A 11 -3.47 -4.56 -0.33
N ILE A 12 -2.97 -5.76 0.01
CA ILE A 12 -1.53 -6.01 0.23
C ILE A 12 -0.73 -5.74 -1.07
N VAL A 13 -1.20 -6.25 -2.20
CA VAL A 13 -0.52 -6.07 -3.49
C VAL A 13 -0.55 -4.62 -3.93
N LEU A 14 -1.68 -3.93 -3.80
CA LEU A 14 -1.80 -2.49 -4.09
C LEU A 14 -0.84 -1.66 -3.24
N TRP A 15 -0.80 -1.91 -1.92
CA TRP A 15 0.13 -1.23 -1.02
C TRP A 15 1.60 -1.51 -1.40
N THR A 16 1.91 -2.76 -1.76
CA THR A 16 3.25 -3.16 -2.21
C THR A 16 3.67 -2.38 -3.47
N LEU A 17 2.74 -2.20 -4.42
CA LEU A 17 2.99 -1.49 -5.67
C LEU A 17 3.24 0.00 -5.44
N LEU A 18 2.42 0.63 -4.59
CA LEU A 18 2.48 2.07 -4.33
C LEU A 18 3.66 2.48 -3.44
N TYR A 19 3.96 1.69 -2.39
CA TYR A 19 4.86 2.13 -1.31
C TYR A 19 6.11 1.28 -1.15
N ARG A 20 6.11 0.02 -1.60
CA ARG A 20 7.26 -0.86 -1.40
C ARG A 20 8.20 -0.87 -2.61
N GLY A 21 7.66 -0.92 -3.82
CA GLY A 21 8.47 -0.89 -5.04
C GLY A 21 9.30 0.39 -5.19
N PRO A 22 8.68 1.56 -5.37
CA PRO A 22 9.40 2.81 -5.59
C PRO A 22 10.25 3.23 -4.39
N SER A 23 9.68 3.21 -3.19
CA SER A 23 10.28 3.80 -2.00
C SER A 23 11.37 2.92 -1.37
N ARG A 24 11.29 1.60 -1.52
CA ARG A 24 12.17 0.65 -0.84
C ARG A 24 13.16 -0.05 -1.77
N HIS A 25 12.78 -0.24 -3.04
CA HIS A 25 13.57 -0.97 -4.01
C HIS A 25 14.00 -0.10 -5.21
N GLY A 26 13.49 1.13 -5.34
CA GLY A 26 13.80 2.02 -6.47
C GLY A 26 13.24 1.52 -7.80
N VAL A 27 12.23 0.64 -7.76
CA VAL A 27 11.64 0.01 -8.96
C VAL A 27 10.23 0.56 -9.17
N CYS A 28 10.01 1.20 -10.33
CA CYS A 28 8.72 1.77 -10.70
C CYS A 28 7.79 0.76 -11.40
N ASP A 29 8.35 -0.28 -12.03
CA ASP A 29 7.64 -1.28 -12.82
C ASP A 29 7.99 -2.72 -12.41
N PRO A 30 7.65 -3.10 -11.17
CA PRO A 30 7.99 -4.43 -10.68
C PRO A 30 7.29 -5.53 -11.47
N SER A 31 8.02 -6.61 -11.73
CA SER A 31 7.45 -7.83 -12.29
C SER A 31 6.51 -8.53 -11.29
N ILE A 32 5.65 -9.41 -11.78
CA ILE A 32 4.80 -10.27 -10.93
C ILE A 32 5.64 -11.07 -9.92
N GLY A 33 6.85 -11.50 -10.31
CA GLY A 33 7.76 -12.21 -9.41
C GLY A 33 8.23 -11.34 -8.25
N GLN A 34 8.65 -10.11 -8.54
CA GLN A 34 9.04 -9.14 -7.51
C GLN A 34 7.86 -8.78 -6.60
N LEU A 35 6.67 -8.55 -7.17
CA LEU A 35 5.48 -8.31 -6.37
C LEU A 35 5.13 -9.49 -5.46
N ALA A 36 5.30 -10.73 -5.93
CA ALA A 36 5.08 -11.94 -5.12
C ALA A 36 6.05 -12.02 -3.94
N GLU A 37 7.34 -11.81 -4.21
CA GLU A 37 8.37 -11.77 -3.18
C GLU A 37 8.10 -10.67 -2.14
N TRP A 38 7.81 -9.45 -2.59
CA TRP A 38 7.63 -8.31 -1.70
C TRP A 38 6.31 -8.35 -0.93
N SER A 39 5.26 -8.94 -1.49
CA SER A 39 3.97 -9.09 -0.80
C SER A 39 3.89 -10.36 0.06
N GLY A 40 4.87 -11.27 -0.04
CA GLY A 40 4.81 -12.59 0.58
C GLY A 40 3.68 -13.47 0.05
N CYS A 41 3.20 -13.19 -1.16
CA CYS A 41 2.11 -13.93 -1.80
C CYS A 41 2.64 -14.82 -2.92
N ALA A 42 1.91 -15.90 -3.24
CA ALA A 42 2.20 -16.68 -4.45
C ALA A 42 1.96 -15.85 -5.72
N ARG A 43 2.69 -16.12 -6.80
CA ARG A 43 2.56 -15.42 -8.09
C ARG A 43 1.14 -15.43 -8.64
N SER A 44 0.46 -16.57 -8.56
CA SER A 44 -0.95 -16.71 -8.99
C SER A 44 -1.90 -15.85 -8.15
N THR A 45 -1.64 -15.70 -6.85
CA THR A 45 -2.40 -14.82 -5.96
C THR A 45 -2.17 -13.35 -6.32
N VAL A 46 -0.93 -12.98 -6.68
CA VAL A 46 -0.63 -11.62 -7.17
C VAL A 46 -1.35 -11.36 -8.48
N GLN A 47 -1.30 -12.27 -9.45
CA GLN A 47 -2.04 -12.11 -10.72
C GLN A 47 -3.53 -11.88 -10.48
N LEU A 48 -4.15 -12.72 -9.65
CA LEU A 48 -5.56 -12.58 -9.31
C LEU A 48 -5.86 -11.27 -8.57
N ALA A 49 -4.94 -10.81 -7.71
CA ALA A 49 -5.05 -9.52 -7.05
C ALA A 49 -4.97 -8.36 -8.04
N LEU A 50 -4.03 -8.38 -8.98
CA LEU A 50 -3.91 -7.35 -10.03
C LEU A 50 -5.17 -7.28 -10.88
N SER A 51 -5.72 -8.42 -11.31
CA SER A 51 -6.99 -8.46 -12.06
C SER A 51 -8.17 -7.86 -11.28
N ARG A 52 -8.20 -8.02 -9.94
CA ARG A 52 -9.23 -7.38 -9.11
C ARG A 52 -9.03 -5.88 -8.99
N ILE A 53 -7.79 -5.42 -8.86
CA ILE A 53 -7.46 -3.99 -8.81
C ILE A 53 -7.84 -3.32 -10.14
N GLU A 54 -7.57 -3.99 -11.27
CA GLU A 54 -8.01 -3.55 -12.59
C GLU A 54 -9.53 -3.52 -12.73
N ALA A 55 -10.21 -4.60 -12.34
CA ALA A 55 -11.67 -4.65 -12.38
C ALA A 55 -12.35 -3.60 -11.48
N ALA A 56 -11.67 -3.17 -10.41
CA ALA A 56 -12.12 -2.08 -9.55
C ALA A 56 -11.87 -0.68 -10.15
N GLY A 57 -11.26 -0.59 -11.34
CA GLY A 57 -10.95 0.68 -12.00
C GLY A 57 -9.82 1.48 -11.34
N ILE A 58 -9.06 0.86 -10.42
CA ILE A 58 -8.02 1.54 -9.66
C ILE A 58 -6.76 1.75 -10.50
N MET A 59 -6.43 0.76 -11.33
CA MET A 59 -5.28 0.81 -12.21
C MET A 59 -5.55 0.10 -13.53
N GLY A 60 -4.78 0.44 -14.57
CA GLY A 60 -4.56 -0.39 -15.74
C GLY A 60 -3.17 -1.03 -15.73
N HIS A 61 -3.03 -2.23 -16.30
CA HIS A 61 -1.73 -2.88 -16.53
C HIS A 61 -1.46 -3.00 -18.02
N VAL A 62 -0.28 -2.52 -18.44
CA VAL A 62 0.16 -2.62 -19.84
C VAL A 62 1.52 -3.30 -19.89
N ARG A 63 1.70 -4.21 -20.84
CA ARG A 63 3.03 -4.75 -21.18
C ARG A 63 3.72 -3.82 -22.15
N ARG A 64 4.93 -3.38 -21.78
CA ARG A 64 5.76 -2.49 -22.62
C ARG A 64 6.96 -3.24 -23.16
N GLY A 65 7.27 -2.97 -24.43
CA GLY A 65 8.51 -3.40 -25.04
C GLY A 65 9.62 -2.41 -24.76
N LEU A 66 10.75 -2.89 -24.24
CA LEU A 66 11.98 -2.11 -24.15
C LEU A 66 12.84 -2.42 -25.37
N VAL A 67 13.12 -1.38 -26.16
CA VAL A 67 14.01 -1.41 -27.32
C VAL A 67 15.20 -0.51 -27.04
N VAL A 68 16.41 -1.03 -27.16
CA VAL A 68 17.67 -0.28 -26.98
C VAL A 68 18.46 -0.35 -28.28
N ALA A 69 18.83 0.80 -28.84
CA ALA A 69 19.54 0.90 -30.13
C ALA A 69 18.87 0.09 -31.27
N GLY A 70 17.53 0.14 -31.33
CA GLY A 70 16.74 -0.58 -32.35
C GLY A 70 16.63 -2.09 -32.14
N ARG A 71 17.17 -2.64 -31.03
CA ARG A 71 17.09 -4.06 -30.70
C ARG A 71 16.10 -4.30 -29.57
N TRP A 72 15.27 -5.32 -29.72
CA TRP A 72 14.40 -5.79 -28.65
C TRP A 72 15.22 -6.34 -27.49
N CYS A 73 14.98 -5.83 -26.29
CA CYS A 73 15.74 -6.21 -25.10
C CYS A 73 14.86 -6.95 -24.07
N GLN A 74 13.70 -6.39 -23.72
CA GLN A 74 12.89 -6.92 -22.62
C GLN A 74 11.42 -6.49 -22.72
N TRP A 75 10.54 -7.28 -22.10
CA TRP A 75 9.18 -6.85 -21.75
C TRP A 75 9.11 -6.39 -20.30
N THR A 76 8.59 -5.18 -20.05
CA THR A 76 8.32 -4.66 -18.71
C THR A 76 6.83 -4.44 -18.49
N SER A 77 6.45 -4.23 -17.23
CA SER A 77 5.09 -3.84 -16.88
C SER A 77 4.97 -2.32 -16.80
N ALA A 78 3.77 -1.78 -16.97
CA ALA A 78 3.43 -0.43 -16.57
C ALA A 78 2.10 -0.50 -15.83
N TYR A 79 2.05 0.16 -14.68
CA TYR A 79 0.85 0.28 -13.87
C TYR A 79 0.39 1.73 -13.92
N LEU A 80 -0.77 1.96 -14.52
CA LEU A 80 -1.34 3.29 -14.73
C LEU A 80 -2.46 3.48 -13.72
N PHE A 81 -2.27 4.35 -12.74
CA PHE A 81 -3.27 4.59 -11.71
C PHE A 81 -4.30 5.61 -12.17
N ALA A 82 -5.58 5.27 -12.03
CA ALA A 82 -6.67 6.19 -12.28
C ALA A 82 -6.81 7.17 -11.09
N SER A 83 -7.35 8.36 -11.34
CA SER A 83 -7.70 9.28 -10.25
C SER A 83 -8.77 8.63 -9.36
N PRO A 84 -8.76 8.89 -8.03
CA PRO A 84 -9.71 8.26 -7.12
C PRO A 84 -11.19 8.45 -7.48
N GLU A 85 -11.53 9.54 -8.18
CA GLU A 85 -12.92 9.78 -8.63
C GLU A 85 -13.41 8.77 -9.68
N GLN A 86 -12.49 8.07 -10.35
CA GLN A 86 -12.80 7.10 -11.41
C GLN A 86 -12.91 5.66 -10.89
N TRP A 87 -12.62 5.44 -9.60
CA TRP A 87 -12.64 4.10 -9.03
C TRP A 87 -14.08 3.61 -8.90
N ALA A 88 -14.29 2.30 -9.04
CA ALA A 88 -15.59 1.71 -8.81
C ALA A 88 -16.07 2.03 -7.39
N ALA A 89 -17.37 2.28 -7.24
CA ALA A 89 -17.98 2.54 -5.94
C ALA A 89 -17.61 1.41 -4.97
N SER A 90 -17.19 1.79 -3.75
CA SER A 90 -16.83 0.79 -2.74
C SER A 90 -18.04 -0.07 -2.41
N ASP A 91 -17.88 -1.38 -2.52
CA ASP A 91 -18.84 -2.39 -2.09
C ASP A 91 -18.84 -2.58 -0.56
N THR A 92 -17.91 -1.92 0.12
CA THR A 92 -17.89 -1.84 1.57
C THR A 92 -18.73 -0.62 1.92
N GLU A 93 -19.91 -0.83 2.54
CA GLU A 93 -20.66 0.27 3.18
C GLU A 93 -19.65 1.13 3.92
N ALA A 94 -19.50 2.39 3.50
CA ALA A 94 -18.39 3.23 3.87
C ALA A 94 -18.27 3.32 5.40
N ARG A 95 -17.50 2.41 6.01
CA ARG A 95 -17.08 2.58 7.38
C ARG A 95 -16.00 3.63 7.31
N SER A 96 -16.42 4.88 7.42
CA SER A 96 -15.52 6.02 7.62
C SER A 96 -14.44 5.61 8.62
N ALA A 97 -13.19 5.98 8.33
CA ALA A 97 -12.06 5.69 9.20
C ALA A 97 -12.32 6.16 10.65
N GLU A 98 -13.17 7.17 10.83
CA GLU A 98 -13.72 7.65 12.10
C GLU A 98 -14.34 6.53 12.95
N VAL A 99 -15.16 5.66 12.38
CA VAL A 99 -15.82 4.56 13.10
C VAL A 99 -14.80 3.50 13.55
N SER A 100 -13.73 3.31 12.78
CA SER A 100 -12.63 2.41 13.17
C SER A 100 -11.77 3.00 14.28
N LEU A 101 -11.56 4.32 14.27
CA LEU A 101 -10.87 5.04 15.35
C LEU A 101 -11.67 5.03 16.65
N GLU A 102 -12.99 5.17 16.60
CA GLU A 102 -13.84 5.07 17.78
C GLU A 102 -13.82 3.68 18.40
N LYS A 103 -13.90 2.63 17.58
CA LYS A 103 -13.82 1.25 18.07
C LYS A 103 -12.43 0.91 18.62
N LYS A 104 -11.37 1.44 18.02
CA LYS A 104 -10.00 1.31 18.52
C LYS A 104 -9.79 2.07 19.83
N LYS A 105 -10.27 3.32 19.94
CA LYS A 105 -10.27 4.10 21.20
C LYS A 105 -11.12 3.46 22.29
N ALA A 106 -12.21 2.79 21.95
CA ALA A 106 -13.03 2.04 22.91
C ALA A 106 -12.32 0.77 23.40
N MET A 107 -11.62 0.07 22.51
CA MET A 107 -10.83 -1.13 22.85
C MET A 107 -9.56 -0.80 23.64
N GLU A 108 -8.92 0.35 23.38
CA GLU A 108 -7.76 0.85 24.14
C GLU A 108 -8.17 1.36 25.54
N ARG A 109 -9.35 1.98 25.68
CA ARG A 109 -9.92 2.33 27.01
C ARG A 109 -10.24 1.12 27.88
N GLY A 110 -10.56 -0.03 27.30
CA GLY A 110 -10.71 -1.29 28.04
C GLY A 110 -9.38 -1.93 28.45
N ARG A 111 -8.24 -1.36 28.03
CA ARG A 111 -6.89 -1.90 28.19
C ARG A 111 -5.99 -0.85 28.86
N GLU A 112 -6.51 -0.15 29.86
CA GLU A 112 -5.74 0.72 30.75
C GLU A 112 -4.74 -0.10 31.59
N GLY A 113 -3.64 -0.48 30.95
CA GLY A 113 -2.33 -0.56 31.62
C GLY A 113 -1.66 0.79 31.40
N GLY A 114 -1.48 1.56 32.48
CA GLY A 114 -1.07 2.96 32.45
C GLY A 114 0.09 3.26 31.51
N GLY A 115 -0.22 3.96 30.41
CA GLY A 115 0.81 4.59 29.59
C GLY A 115 1.38 5.77 30.37
N SER A 116 2.52 5.58 31.04
CA SER A 116 3.27 6.73 31.56
C SER A 116 3.67 7.58 30.36
N ALA A 117 3.24 8.84 30.34
CA ALA A 117 3.77 9.81 29.40
C ALA A 117 5.30 9.77 29.47
N LEU A 118 5.96 9.68 28.31
CA LEU A 118 7.42 9.74 28.24
C LEU A 118 7.89 11.01 28.95
N PRO A 119 8.88 10.92 29.86
CA PRO A 119 9.45 12.09 30.51
C PRO A 119 9.88 13.13 29.48
N GLU A 120 9.70 14.41 29.80
CA GLU A 120 9.98 15.55 28.90
C GLU A 120 11.37 15.44 28.23
N ALA A 121 12.38 15.01 29.00
CA ALA A 121 13.74 14.85 28.53
C ALA A 121 13.88 13.82 27.39
N GLU A 122 13.16 12.69 27.45
CA GLU A 122 13.20 11.68 26.39
C GLU A 122 12.48 12.16 25.12
N ARG A 123 11.39 12.91 25.28
CA ARG A 123 10.69 13.54 24.15
C ARG A 123 11.56 14.57 23.44
N VAL A 124 12.28 15.41 24.19
CA VAL A 124 13.21 16.41 23.62
C VAL A 124 14.39 15.72 22.93
N ALA A 125 14.97 14.67 23.52
CA ALA A 125 16.06 13.91 22.91
C ALA A 125 15.63 13.24 21.59
N LEU A 126 14.41 12.69 21.55
CA LEU A 126 13.84 12.14 20.32
C LEU A 126 13.60 13.25 19.27
N ALA A 127 13.03 14.38 19.66
CA ALA A 127 12.81 15.51 18.74
C ALA A 127 14.13 15.99 18.13
N ALA A 128 15.21 16.08 18.91
CA ALA A 128 16.54 16.44 18.41
C ALA A 128 17.12 15.38 17.47
N LYS A 129 17.04 14.08 17.84
CA LYS A 129 17.50 12.97 17.00
C LYS A 129 16.84 12.95 15.62
N TRP A 130 15.56 13.34 15.55
CA TRP A 130 14.77 13.33 14.32
C TRP A 130 14.70 14.69 13.62
N GLY A 131 15.45 15.70 14.09
CA GLY A 131 15.50 17.03 13.47
C GLY A 131 14.19 17.81 13.54
N LEU A 132 13.34 17.50 14.53
CA LEU A 132 12.02 18.11 14.73
C LEU A 132 12.05 19.34 15.66
N VAL A 133 13.23 19.73 16.13
CA VAL A 133 13.41 20.97 16.90
C VAL A 133 13.63 22.10 15.90
N MET A 134 12.64 22.99 15.77
CA MET A 134 12.80 24.23 15.02
C MET A 134 13.73 25.17 15.81
N ALA A 135 14.67 25.80 15.10
CA ALA A 135 15.57 26.82 15.64
C ALA A 135 14.82 28.08 16.08
#